data_AF-A0AA38RFK3-F1
#
_entry.id   AF-A0AA38RFK3-F1
#
_cell.length_a   1.000
_cell.length_b   1.000
_cell.length_c   1.000
_cell.angle_alpha   90.00
_cell.angle_beta   90.00
_cell.angle_gamma   90.00
#
_symmetry.space_group_name_H-M   'P 1'
#
loop_
_entity.id
_entity.type
_entity.pdbx_description
1 polymer ?
#
loop_
_entity_poly.entity_id
_entity_poly.type
_entity_poly.pdbx_seq_one_letter_code
_entity_poly.pdbx_strand_id
1 'polypeptide(L)'
;MPSVKNPNKPSKNRLAARANKIKKRSQKESAAGRVPAGIVKSDLKRGARPGLMPTSGPRKPVSAKRQRKLDKKLGYALKRKMEAEGEVEMKDVVTEDVVRKAKDSKGEEKMEVDIS
;
A
#
# COMPACT_ATOMS: atom_id res chain seq x y z
N MET A 1 -31.27 -36.14 -18.19
CA MET A 1 -32.22 -37.14 -18.66
C MET A 1 -33.37 -37.24 -17.67
N PRO A 2 -34.61 -37.31 -18.15
CA PRO A 2 -35.78 -37.65 -17.35
C PRO A 2 -35.65 -39.06 -16.75
N SER A 3 -36.38 -39.34 -15.67
CA SER A 3 -36.41 -40.68 -15.06
C SER A 3 -37.17 -41.65 -15.97
N VAL A 4 -36.67 -42.87 -16.14
CA VAL A 4 -37.35 -43.94 -16.91
C VAL A 4 -38.72 -44.28 -16.32
N LYS A 5 -38.89 -44.18 -14.99
CA LYS A 5 -40.16 -44.47 -14.30
C LYS A 5 -41.13 -43.28 -14.22
N ASN A 6 -40.64 -42.06 -14.37
CA ASN A 6 -41.47 -40.86 -14.32
C ASN A 6 -40.81 -39.76 -15.15
N PRO A 7 -41.26 -39.55 -16.41
CA PRO A 7 -40.63 -38.60 -17.31
C PRO A 7 -40.77 -37.14 -16.83
N ASN A 8 -41.77 -36.86 -15.98
CA ASN A 8 -42.00 -35.54 -15.39
C ASN A 8 -41.03 -35.24 -14.23
N LYS A 9 -40.25 -36.23 -13.77
CA LYS A 9 -39.27 -36.06 -12.70
C LYS A 9 -37.85 -36.33 -13.19
N PRO A 10 -36.85 -35.59 -12.68
CA PRO A 10 -35.45 -35.86 -12.99
C PRO A 10 -35.04 -37.26 -12.49
N SER A 11 -34.12 -37.91 -13.21
CA SER A 11 -33.56 -39.20 -12.79
C SER A 11 -32.78 -39.10 -11.46
N LYS A 12 -32.65 -40.23 -10.75
CA LYS A 12 -31.88 -40.31 -9.49
C LYS A 12 -30.46 -39.76 -9.64
N ASN A 13 -29.80 -40.08 -10.75
CA ASN A 13 -28.45 -39.60 -11.07
C ASN A 13 -28.42 -38.07 -11.20
N ARG A 14 -29.45 -37.47 -11.81
CA ARG A 14 -29.57 -36.01 -11.95
C ARG A 14 -29.81 -35.35 -10.59
N LEU A 15 -30.57 -35.97 -9.69
CA LEU A 15 -30.74 -35.48 -8.32
C LEU A 15 -29.42 -35.54 -7.53
N ALA A 16 -28.70 -36.66 -7.61
CA ALA A 16 -27.38 -36.81 -6.97
C ALA A 16 -26.37 -35.79 -7.50
N ALA A 17 -26.31 -35.57 -8.81
CA ALA A 17 -25.45 -34.55 -9.42
C ALA A 17 -25.81 -33.13 -8.95
N ARG A 18 -27.11 -32.80 -8.84
CA ARG A 18 -27.57 -31.52 -8.29
C ARG A 18 -27.17 -31.34 -6.83
N ALA A 19 -27.37 -32.36 -5.99
CA ALA A 19 -26.95 -32.33 -4.59
C ALA A 19 -25.44 -32.14 -4.46
N ASN A 20 -24.64 -32.84 -5.26
CA ASN A 20 -23.18 -32.67 -5.28
C ASN A 20 -22.76 -31.28 -5.74
N LYS A 21 -23.45 -30.70 -6.74
CA LYS A 21 -23.20 -29.32 -7.18
C LYS A 21 -23.47 -28.32 -6.05
N ILE A 22 -24.58 -28.49 -5.32
CA ILE A 22 -24.94 -27.64 -4.17
C ILE A 22 -23.90 -27.79 -3.05
N LYS A 23 -23.52 -29.02 -2.69
CA LYS A 23 -22.48 -29.28 -1.68
C LYS A 23 -21.15 -28.60 -2.04
N LYS A 24 -20.69 -28.75 -3.28
CA LYS A 24 -19.46 -28.09 -3.77
C LYS A 24 -19.57 -26.56 -3.72
N ARG A 25 -20.73 -25.99 -4.05
CA ARG A 25 -20.97 -24.55 -3.96
C ARG A 25 -20.92 -24.06 -2.52
N SER A 26 -21.65 -24.71 -1.61
CA SER A 26 -21.67 -24.39 -0.18
C SER A 26 -20.28 -24.52 0.47
N GLN A 27 -19.50 -25.55 0.11
CA GLN A 27 -18.10 -25.67 0.55
C GLN A 27 -17.23 -24.49 0.09
N LYS A 28 -17.40 -24.01 -1.15
CA LYS A 28 -16.67 -22.83 -1.65
C LYS A 28 -17.10 -21.54 -0.95
N GLU A 29 -18.38 -21.37 -0.69
CA GLU A 29 -18.96 -20.20 -0.01
C GLU A 29 -18.52 -20.16 1.47
N SER A 30 -18.63 -21.27 2.20
CA SER A 30 -18.11 -21.38 3.57
C SER A 30 -16.60 -21.18 3.66
N ALA A 31 -15.81 -21.69 2.70
CA ALA A 31 -14.38 -21.41 2.64
C ALA A 31 -14.05 -19.95 2.32
N ALA A 32 -14.92 -19.24 1.59
CA ALA A 32 -14.76 -17.81 1.34
C ALA A 32 -15.00 -16.98 2.60
N GLY A 33 -15.99 -17.35 3.43
CA GLY A 33 -16.26 -16.70 4.73
C GLY A 33 -15.21 -16.97 5.81
N ARG A 34 -14.33 -17.96 5.62
CA ARG A 34 -13.18 -18.24 6.52
C ARG A 34 -11.98 -17.33 6.29
N VAL A 35 -11.96 -16.57 5.21
CA VAL A 35 -10.86 -15.64 4.94
C VAL A 35 -11.05 -14.43 5.86
N PRO A 36 -10.09 -14.13 6.75
CA PRO A 36 -10.20 -12.99 7.63
C PRO A 36 -10.29 -11.69 6.83
N ALA A 37 -11.01 -10.71 7.37
CA ALA A 37 -11.16 -9.40 6.76
C ALA A 37 -9.79 -8.79 6.39
N GLY A 38 -9.67 -8.29 5.16
CA GLY A 38 -8.45 -7.65 4.64
C GLY A 38 -7.41 -8.60 4.02
N ILE A 39 -7.58 -9.93 4.11
CA ILE A 39 -6.64 -10.89 3.51
C ILE A 39 -7.20 -11.42 2.19
N VAL A 40 -6.39 -11.45 1.14
CA VAL A 40 -6.78 -12.08 -0.12
C VAL A 40 -6.43 -13.57 -0.12
N LYS A 41 -7.27 -14.38 -0.77
CA LYS A 41 -7.11 -15.85 -0.83
C LYS A 41 -5.73 -16.30 -1.32
N SER A 42 -5.13 -15.59 -2.28
CA SER A 42 -3.79 -15.89 -2.78
C SER A 42 -2.71 -15.73 -1.70
N ASP A 43 -2.93 -14.82 -0.77
CA ASP A 43 -1.96 -14.46 0.26
C ASP A 43 -2.01 -15.42 1.44
N LEU A 44 -3.15 -16.09 1.69
CA LEU A 44 -3.24 -17.19 2.65
C LEU A 44 -2.22 -18.30 2.34
N LYS A 45 -2.06 -18.65 1.05
CA LYS A 45 -1.06 -19.64 0.61
C LYS A 45 0.39 -19.17 0.84
N ARG A 46 0.60 -17.87 0.98
CA ARG A 46 1.90 -17.22 1.25
C ARG A 46 2.11 -16.93 2.74
N GLY A 47 1.24 -17.46 3.61
CA GLY A 47 1.34 -17.34 5.06
C GLY A 47 0.67 -16.12 5.67
N ALA A 48 -0.15 -15.37 4.93
CA ALA A 48 -0.91 -14.26 5.51
C ALA A 48 -1.96 -14.77 6.50
N ARG A 49 -2.06 -14.11 7.66
CA ARG A 49 -2.98 -14.42 8.77
C ARG A 49 -3.49 -13.10 9.38
N PRO A 50 -4.55 -13.09 10.19
CA PRO A 50 -4.96 -11.86 10.88
C PRO A 50 -3.76 -11.25 11.63
N GLY A 51 -3.46 -9.98 11.36
CA GLY A 51 -2.30 -9.29 11.95
C GLY A 51 -0.93 -9.66 11.35
N LEU A 52 -0.84 -10.65 10.46
CA LEU A 52 0.41 -11.06 9.81
C LEU A 52 0.29 -10.93 8.30
N MET A 53 1.09 -10.03 7.74
CA MET A 53 1.15 -9.80 6.30
C MET A 53 1.82 -10.97 5.55
N PRO A 54 1.63 -11.07 4.22
CA PRO A 54 2.17 -12.18 3.44
C PRO A 54 3.71 -12.17 3.44
N THR A 55 4.33 -13.34 3.41
CA THR A 55 5.80 -13.46 3.43
C THR A 55 6.47 -13.19 2.07
N SER A 56 5.69 -13.27 0.99
CA SER A 56 6.13 -13.17 -0.40
C SER A 56 5.04 -12.54 -1.28
N GLY A 57 5.41 -12.16 -2.51
CA GLY A 57 4.49 -11.59 -3.50
C GLY A 57 4.33 -10.07 -3.41
N PRO A 58 3.42 -9.50 -4.21
CA PRO A 58 3.30 -8.05 -4.40
C PRO A 58 2.79 -7.30 -3.16
N ARG A 59 2.04 -7.99 -2.29
CA ARG A 59 1.49 -7.44 -1.05
C ARG A 59 2.38 -7.67 0.16
N LYS A 60 3.59 -8.21 -0.04
CA LYS A 60 4.58 -8.34 1.03
C LYS A 60 5.00 -6.94 1.49
N PRO A 61 5.02 -6.66 2.80
CA PRO A 61 5.51 -5.40 3.31
C PRO A 61 7.02 -5.30 3.04
N VAL A 62 7.43 -4.15 2.54
CA VAL A 62 8.85 -3.81 2.42
C VAL A 62 9.40 -3.44 3.79
N SER A 63 10.63 -3.88 4.07
CA SER A 63 11.34 -3.48 5.29
C SER A 63 11.43 -1.96 5.37
N ALA A 64 11.29 -1.40 6.58
CA ALA A 64 11.39 0.04 6.82
C ALA A 64 12.65 0.68 6.22
N LYS A 65 13.80 -0.03 6.28
CA LYS A 65 15.06 0.43 5.67
C LYS A 65 14.97 0.52 4.15
N ARG A 66 14.30 -0.44 3.51
CA ARG A 66 14.10 -0.46 2.06
C ARG A 66 13.10 0.62 1.64
N GLN A 67 12.04 0.83 2.41
CA GLN A 67 11.07 1.89 2.16
C GLN A 67 11.75 3.27 2.17
N ARG A 68 12.49 3.60 3.24
CA ARG A 68 13.27 4.86 3.33
C ARG A 68 14.22 5.07 2.14
N LYS A 69 14.87 3.98 1.67
CA LYS A 69 15.75 4.04 0.49
C LYS A 69 14.99 4.29 -0.80
N LEU A 70 13.81 3.70 -0.96
CA LEU A 70 12.94 3.93 -2.12
C LEU A 70 12.43 5.37 -2.13
N ASP A 71 11.95 5.87 -0.98
CA ASP A 71 11.44 7.24 -0.86
C ASP A 71 12.54 8.26 -1.19
N LYS A 72 13.77 8.05 -0.69
CA LYS A 72 14.93 8.90 -1.02
C LYS A 72 15.25 8.90 -2.52
N LYS A 73 15.22 7.73 -3.17
CA LYS A 73 15.44 7.61 -4.62
C LYS A 73 14.33 8.29 -5.43
N LEU A 74 13.08 8.13 -5.01
CA LEU A 74 11.92 8.80 -5.60
C LEU A 74 12.06 10.31 -5.51
N GLY A 75 12.45 10.85 -4.34
CA GLY A 75 12.71 12.28 -4.18
C GLY A 75 13.77 12.81 -5.14
N TYR A 76 14.88 12.09 -5.34
CA TYR A 76 15.90 12.49 -6.32
C TYR A 76 15.46 12.34 -7.78
N ALA A 77 14.61 11.37 -8.08
CA ALA A 77 14.05 11.21 -9.42
C ALA A 77 13.08 12.36 -9.75
N LEU A 78 12.25 12.77 -8.78
CA LEU A 78 11.34 13.90 -8.92
C LEU A 78 12.08 15.22 -9.10
N LYS A 79 13.14 15.49 -8.31
CA LYS A 79 13.97 16.70 -8.49
C LYS A 79 14.57 16.78 -9.90
N ARG A 80 15.18 15.69 -10.38
CA ARG A 80 15.71 15.62 -11.75
C ARG A 80 14.64 15.79 -12.82
N LYS A 81 13.43 15.27 -12.57
CA LYS A 81 12.30 15.44 -13.48
C LYS A 81 11.85 16.91 -13.53
N MET A 82 11.75 17.58 -12.39
CA MET A 82 11.41 19.02 -12.32
C MET A 82 12.49 19.90 -12.97
N GLU A 83 13.76 19.59 -12.75
CA GLU A 83 14.89 20.27 -13.41
C GLU A 83 14.87 20.07 -14.94
N ALA A 84 14.48 18.89 -15.42
CA ALA A 84 14.36 18.59 -16.84
C ALA A 84 13.09 19.17 -17.50
N GLU A 85 12.00 19.28 -16.75
CA GLU A 85 10.72 19.87 -17.21
C GLU A 85 10.70 21.40 -17.11
N GLY A 86 11.70 22.03 -16.48
CA GLY A 86 11.99 23.46 -16.63
C GLY A 86 11.18 24.43 -15.76
N GLU A 87 10.45 23.96 -14.75
CA GLU A 87 9.83 24.82 -13.73
C GLU A 87 10.81 25.05 -12.57
N VAL A 88 11.92 25.74 -12.83
CA VAL A 88 12.75 26.31 -11.78
C VAL A 88 12.40 27.79 -11.70
N GLU A 89 11.42 28.13 -10.85
CA GLU A 89 11.41 29.45 -10.22
C GLU A 89 12.76 29.60 -9.52
N MET A 90 13.63 30.43 -10.10
CA MET A 90 14.92 30.79 -9.55
C MET A 90 14.68 31.36 -8.15
N LYS A 91 14.81 30.53 -7.11
CA LYS A 91 14.92 31.04 -5.75
C LYS A 91 16.29 31.67 -5.67
N ASP A 92 16.29 33.00 -5.73
CA ASP A 92 17.47 33.84 -5.59
C ASP A 92 18.38 33.27 -4.51
N VAL A 93 19.60 32.98 -4.93
CA VAL A 93 20.69 32.64 -4.04
C VAL A 93 20.81 33.79 -3.07
N VAL A 94 20.40 33.60 -1.81
CA VAL A 94 20.81 34.48 -0.73
C VAL A 94 22.33 34.31 -0.65
N THR A 95 23.04 35.21 -1.30
CA THR A 95 24.49 35.31 -1.24
C THR A 95 24.91 35.38 0.23
N GLU A 96 25.99 34.69 0.58
CA GLU A 96 26.48 34.61 1.97
C GLU A 96 26.73 35.99 2.62
N ASP A 97 26.81 37.04 1.81
CA ASP A 97 26.94 38.44 2.22
C ASP A 97 25.70 38.98 2.96
N VAL A 98 24.50 38.51 2.62
CA VAL A 98 23.25 38.98 3.28
C VAL A 98 23.07 38.31 4.65
N VAL A 99 23.49 37.06 4.80
CA VAL A 99 23.41 36.32 6.07
C VAL A 99 24.43 36.85 7.09
N ARG A 100 25.61 37.31 6.64
CA ARG A 100 26.60 37.95 7.53
C ARG A 100 26.10 39.30 8.05
N LYS A 101 25.60 40.18 7.18
CA LYS A 101 24.99 41.47 7.58
C LYS A 101 23.84 41.31 8.57
N ALA A 102 22.96 40.31 8.38
CA ALA A 102 21.83 40.06 9.28
C ALA A 102 22.23 39.45 10.63
N LYS A 103 23.44 38.86 10.74
CA LYS A 103 24.00 38.35 12.00
C LYS A 103 24.68 39.45 12.80
N ASP A 104 25.40 40.34 12.12
CA ASP A 104 26.12 41.45 12.74
C ASP A 104 25.13 42.47 13.33
N SER A 105 24.05 42.81 12.61
CA SER A 105 23.02 43.73 13.12
C SER A 105 22.24 43.21 14.34
N LYS A 106 22.20 41.88 14.54
CA LYS A 106 21.50 41.24 15.66
C LYS A 106 22.37 41.09 16.91
N GLY A 107 23.68 41.31 16.78
CA GLY A 107 24.66 41.24 17.86
C GLY A 107 24.84 42.58 18.59
N GLU A 108 24.71 43.69 17.88
CA GLU A 108 24.88 45.04 18.45
C GLU A 108 23.70 45.44 19.36
N GLU A 109 22.47 45.09 18.99
CA GLU A 109 21.26 45.47 19.75
C GLU A 109 21.13 44.79 21.13
N LYS A 110 21.95 43.76 21.41
CA LYS A 110 21.93 43.03 22.70
C LYS A 110 22.97 43.49 23.71
N MET A 111 23.89 44.37 23.35
CA MET A 111 24.94 44.85 24.26
C MET A 111 24.67 46.25 24.84
N GLU A 112 23.64 46.97 24.39
CA GLU A 112 23.34 48.34 24.85
C GLU A 112 22.27 48.45 25.96
N VAL A 113 21.69 47.34 26.43
CA VAL A 113 20.64 47.36 27.47
C VAL A 113 21.07 46.52 28.67
N ASP A 114 22.08 46.97 29.41
CA ASP A 114 22.28 46.68 30.84
C ASP A 114 23.55 47.40 31.36
N ILE A 115 23.45 48.70 31.65
CA ILE A 115 24.18 49.43 32.71
C ILE A 115 23.37 50.69 33.01
N SER A 116 22.61 50.68 34.11
CA SER A 116 22.25 51.82 34.98
C SER A 116 21.40 51.31 36.15
#